data_AF-A0A7C7X9W8-F1
#
_entry.id   AF-A0A7C7X9W8-F1
#
_cell.length_a   1.000
_cell.length_b   1.000
_cell.length_c   1.000
_cell.angle_alpha   90.00
_cell.angle_beta   90.00
_cell.angle_gamma   90.00
#
_symmetry.space_group_name_H-M   'P 1'
#
loop_
_entity.id
_entity.type
_entity.pdbx_description
1 polymer ?
#
loop_
_entity_poly.entity_id
_entity_poly.type
_entity_poly.pdbx_seq_one_letter_code
_entity_poly.pdbx_strand_id
1 'polypeptide(L)'
;MPNILVYKTPSCGCCNGWIEHLRAAGFSVEGRNLRDLMSIKRDAGVPVGLSSCHTALVGGYVVEGHVPVEQVKRMLAEQPDISGIAVPGMPIGSPGMEGTNAKPYQVISFDDSGNARVYADIDPR
;
A
#
# COMPACT_ATOMS: atom_id res chain seq x y z
N MET A 1 15.20 -8.32 4.86
CA MET A 1 14.02 -7.43 4.86
C MET A 1 12.87 -8.16 5.56
N PRO A 2 11.98 -7.45 6.26
CA PRO A 2 10.81 -8.07 6.90
C PRO A 2 9.90 -8.73 5.85
N ASN A 3 9.18 -9.78 6.27
CA ASN A 3 8.15 -10.40 5.43
C ASN A 3 6.95 -9.45 5.30
N ILE A 4 6.36 -9.39 4.11
CA ILE A 4 5.15 -8.62 3.84
C ILE A 4 3.98 -9.57 3.72
N LEU A 5 2.94 -9.35 4.53
CA LEU A 5 1.68 -10.06 4.40
C LEU A 5 0.66 -9.18 3.69
N VAL A 6 0.16 -9.61 2.53
CA VAL A 6 -0.77 -8.84 1.69
C VAL A 6 -2.14 -9.50 1.66
N TYR A 7 -3.15 -8.81 2.15
CA TYR A 7 -4.55 -9.21 2.05
C TYR A 7 -5.19 -8.59 0.81
N LYS A 8 -5.77 -9.44 -0.05
CA LYS A 8 -6.39 -9.04 -1.32
C LYS A 8 -7.55 -9.96 -1.69
N THR A 9 -8.28 -9.63 -2.75
CA THR A 9 -9.25 -10.57 -3.34
C THR A 9 -8.56 -11.52 -4.34
N PRO A 10 -9.09 -12.74 -4.57
CA PRO A 10 -8.51 -13.70 -5.52
C PRO A 10 -8.36 -13.16 -6.94
N SER A 11 -9.34 -12.38 -7.40
CA SER A 11 -9.44 -11.89 -8.78
C SER A 11 -8.76 -10.53 -9.03
N CYS A 12 -8.13 -9.92 -8.02
CA CYS A 12 -7.48 -8.62 -8.18
C CYS A 12 -6.13 -8.75 -8.91
N GLY A 13 -6.13 -8.55 -10.23
CA GLY A 13 -4.92 -8.61 -11.06
C GLY A 13 -3.88 -7.54 -10.70
N CYS A 14 -4.31 -6.29 -10.49
CA CYS A 14 -3.39 -5.20 -10.14
C CYS A 14 -2.71 -5.41 -8.77
N CYS A 15 -3.42 -5.99 -7.80
CA CYS A 15 -2.85 -6.37 -6.50
C CYS A 15 -1.71 -7.39 -6.66
N ASN A 16 -1.84 -8.34 -7.60
CA ASN A 16 -0.74 -9.27 -7.90
C ASN A 16 0.43 -8.54 -8.56
N GLY A 17 0.16 -7.60 -9.49
CA GLY A 17 1.19 -6.77 -10.09
C GLY A 17 2.02 -6.00 -9.05
N TRP A 18 1.35 -5.41 -8.05
CA TRP A 18 2.02 -4.74 -6.94
C TRP A 18 2.90 -5.69 -6.10
N ILE A 19 2.42 -6.91 -5.83
CA ILE A 19 3.21 -7.96 -5.16
C ILE A 19 4.48 -8.30 -5.96
N GLU A 20 4.40 -8.36 -7.29
CA GLU A 20 5.57 -8.64 -8.13
C GLU A 20 6.62 -7.52 -8.05
N HIS A 21 6.20 -6.25 -7.97
CA HIS A 21 7.12 -5.13 -7.71
C HIS A 21 7.86 -5.27 -6.38
N LEU A 22 7.14 -5.62 -5.31
CA LEU A 22 7.75 -5.85 -4.00
C LEU A 22 8.76 -7.01 -4.05
N ARG A 23 8.41 -8.12 -4.71
CA ARG A 23 9.31 -9.28 -4.86
C ARG A 23 10.55 -8.93 -5.67
N ALA A 24 10.39 -8.22 -6.79
CA ALA A 24 11.51 -7.74 -7.60
C ALA A 24 12.45 -6.82 -6.81
N ALA A 25 11.92 -6.09 -5.82
CA ALA A 25 12.69 -5.27 -4.92
C ALA A 25 13.34 -6.02 -3.73
N GLY A 26 13.19 -7.34 -3.66
CA GLY A 26 13.82 -8.20 -2.66
C GLY A 26 12.99 -8.46 -1.40
N PHE A 27 11.72 -8.05 -1.35
CA PHE A 27 10.83 -8.44 -0.25
C PHE A 27 10.36 -9.89 -0.40
N SER A 28 10.27 -10.60 0.73
CA SER A 28 9.47 -11.81 0.81
C SER A 28 8.00 -11.39 1.00
N VAL A 29 7.10 -11.93 0.18
CA VAL A 29 5.70 -11.50 0.15
C VAL A 29 4.75 -12.69 0.15
N GLU A 30 3.95 -12.80 1.21
CA GLU A 30 2.85 -13.75 1.35
C GLU A 30 1.52 -13.07 0.98
N GLY A 31 0.81 -13.61 -0.01
CA GLY A 31 -0.51 -13.13 -0.39
C GLY A 31 -1.62 -13.98 0.24
N ARG A 32 -2.55 -13.37 0.98
CA ARG A 32 -3.75 -14.02 1.51
C ARG A 32 -4.99 -13.51 0.79
N ASN A 33 -5.69 -14.44 0.15
CA ASN A 33 -6.93 -14.15 -0.55
C ASN A 33 -8.11 -14.19 0.42
N LEU A 34 -8.88 -13.11 0.47
CA LEU A 34 -10.09 -12.98 1.27
C LEU A 34 -11.26 -12.54 0.40
N ARG A 35 -12.48 -12.92 0.81
CA ARG A 35 -13.72 -12.45 0.16
C ARG A 35 -14.14 -11.07 0.65
N ASP A 36 -13.91 -10.79 1.93
CA ASP A 36 -14.14 -9.48 2.54
C ASP A 36 -12.80 -8.92 3.05
N LEU A 37 -12.45 -7.71 2.59
CA LEU A 37 -11.27 -6.98 3.04
C LEU A 37 -11.64 -5.84 4.00
N MET A 38 -12.92 -5.48 4.11
CA MET A 38 -13.33 -4.33 4.92
C MET A 38 -13.09 -4.58 6.41
N SER A 39 -13.28 -5.81 6.87
CA SER A 39 -12.89 -6.24 8.21
C SER A 39 -11.39 -6.03 8.45
N ILE A 40 -10.54 -6.56 7.56
CA ILE A 40 -9.09 -6.39 7.66
C ILE A 40 -8.66 -4.91 7.69
N LYS A 41 -9.24 -4.07 6.81
CA LYS A 41 -8.93 -2.64 6.76
C LYS A 41 -9.27 -1.92 8.07
N ARG A 42 -10.44 -2.22 8.64
CA ARG A 42 -10.86 -1.65 9.93
C ARG A 42 -9.97 -2.12 11.07
N ASP A 43 -9.67 -3.42 11.13
CA ASP A 43 -8.84 -4.00 12.18
C ASP A 43 -7.39 -3.48 12.10
N ALA A 44 -6.92 -3.16 10.89
CA ALA A 44 -5.63 -2.50 10.65
C ALA A 44 -5.66 -0.97 10.82
N GLY A 45 -6.80 -0.38 11.21
CA GLY A 45 -6.91 1.06 11.44
C GLY A 45 -6.85 1.93 10.18
N VAL A 46 -7.06 1.37 8.99
CA VAL A 46 -7.04 2.12 7.72
C VAL A 46 -8.21 3.13 7.71
N PRO A 47 -7.95 4.44 7.59
CA PRO A 47 -9.02 5.43 7.47
C PRO A 47 -9.88 5.17 6.24
N VAL A 48 -11.19 5.35 6.37
CA VAL A 48 -12.16 5.05 5.28
C VAL A 48 -11.81 5.80 3.99
N GLY A 49 -11.40 7.07 4.10
CA GLY A 49 -11.01 7.88 2.95
C GLY A 49 -9.68 7.50 2.28
N LEU A 50 -8.89 6.61 2.90
CA LEU A 50 -7.61 6.15 2.38
C LEU A 50 -7.65 4.73 1.82
N SER A 51 -8.83 4.09 1.81
CA SER A 51 -8.98 2.70 1.37
C SER A 51 -8.66 2.48 -0.12
N SER A 52 -8.14 1.30 -0.42
CA SER A 52 -7.76 0.81 -1.74
C SER A 52 -8.13 -0.68 -1.91
N CYS A 53 -7.61 -1.34 -2.95
CA CYS A 53 -7.94 -2.71 -3.36
C CYS A 53 -7.28 -3.80 -2.50
N HIS A 54 -6.20 -3.50 -1.78
CA HIS A 54 -5.49 -4.44 -0.91
C HIS A 54 -4.87 -3.73 0.30
N THR A 55 -4.53 -4.49 1.32
CA THR A 55 -3.91 -4.01 2.57
C THR A 55 -2.74 -4.92 2.91
N ALA A 56 -1.57 -4.35 3.15
CA ALA A 56 -0.37 -5.07 3.50
C ALA A 56 0.11 -4.72 4.91
N LEU A 57 0.67 -5.70 5.61
CA LEU A 57 1.29 -5.54 6.91
C LEU A 57 2.78 -5.87 6.81
N VAL A 58 3.64 -4.96 7.27
CA VAL A 58 5.09 -5.12 7.22
C VAL A 58 5.78 -4.32 8.32
N GLY A 59 6.66 -4.96 9.10
CA GLY A 59 7.52 -4.26 10.05
C GLY A 59 6.77 -3.43 11.11
N GLY A 60 5.55 -3.82 11.47
CA GLY A 60 4.69 -3.07 12.40
C GLY A 60 3.82 -2.00 11.73
N TYR A 61 3.99 -1.76 10.42
CA TYR A 61 3.23 -0.77 9.67
C TYR A 61 2.17 -1.38 8.76
N VAL A 62 1.18 -0.55 8.44
CA VAL A 62 0.18 -0.80 7.40
C VAL A 62 0.60 -0.11 6.10
N VAL A 63 0.46 -0.82 4.98
CA VAL A 63 0.65 -0.29 3.63
C VAL A 63 -0.63 -0.55 2.84
N GLU A 64 -1.35 0.52 2.51
CA GLU A 64 -2.67 0.45 1.89
C GLU A 64 -2.60 0.83 0.40
N GLY A 65 -3.00 -0.08 -0.48
CA GLY A 65 -3.03 0.16 -1.92
C GLY A 65 -1.65 0.22 -2.58
N HIS A 66 -1.63 0.80 -3.78
CA HIS A 66 -0.51 0.76 -4.72
C HIS A 66 0.64 1.72 -4.35
N VAL A 67 1.15 1.64 -3.12
CA VAL A 67 2.27 2.44 -2.62
C VAL A 67 3.56 2.01 -3.34
N PRO A 68 4.38 2.93 -3.88
CA PRO A 68 5.63 2.52 -4.52
C PRO A 68 6.62 1.94 -3.53
N VAL A 69 7.41 0.97 -4.01
CA VAL A 69 8.37 0.20 -3.23
C VAL A 69 9.32 1.11 -2.43
N GLU A 70 9.78 2.20 -3.03
CA GLU A 70 10.74 3.11 -2.40
C GLU A 70 10.14 3.81 -1.17
N GLN A 71 8.85 4.14 -1.17
CA GLN A 71 8.17 4.69 0.01
C GLN A 71 7.98 3.63 1.09
N VAL A 72 7.73 2.37 0.73
CA VAL A 72 7.70 1.26 1.69
C VAL A 72 9.07 1.07 2.34
N LYS A 73 10.15 1.04 1.56
CA LYS A 73 11.53 0.95 2.07
C LYS A 73 11.88 2.13 2.96
N ARG A 74 11.55 3.36 2.52
CA ARG A 74 11.82 4.59 3.28
C ARG A 74 11.13 4.55 4.63
N MET A 75 9.83 4.21 4.68
CA MET A 75 9.09 4.07 5.94
C MET A 75 9.74 3.04 6.86
N LEU A 76 10.13 1.87 6.34
CA LEU A 76 10.79 0.84 7.14
C LEU A 76 12.19 1.22 7.63
N ALA A 77 12.90 2.09 6.90
CA ALA A 77 14.22 2.57 7.29
C ALA A 77 14.14 3.71 8.31
N GLU A 78 13.25 4.68 8.08
CA GLU A 78 13.07 5.86 8.93
C GLU A 78 12.30 5.54 10.22
N GLN A 79 11.45 4.51 10.19
CA GLN A 79 10.54 4.13 11.28
C GLN A 79 9.79 5.33 11.90
N PRO A 80 9.06 6.12 11.08
CA PRO A 80 8.32 7.26 11.59
C PRO A 80 7.20 6.84 12.56
N ASP A 81 6.81 7.76 13.44
CA ASP A 81 5.69 7.60 14.38
C ASP A 81 4.34 7.76 13.66
N ILE A 82 3.98 6.74 12.88
CA ILE A 82 2.74 6.61 12.11
C ILE A 82 2.31 5.14 12.15
N SER A 83 1.03 4.89 11.86
CA SER A 83 0.51 3.52 11.77
C SER A 83 0.70 2.94 10.37
N GLY A 84 0.71 3.79 9.34
CA GLY A 84 0.89 3.32 7.98
C GLY A 84 0.93 4.40 6.92
N ILE A 85 1.10 3.94 5.67
CA ILE A 85 1.05 4.76 4.46
C ILE A 85 0.08 4.17 3.46
N ALA A 86 -0.57 5.04 2.68
CA ALA A 86 -1.63 4.67 1.76
C ALA A 86 -1.48 5.36 0.40
N VAL A 87 -1.86 4.68 -0.67
CA VAL A 87 -2.27 5.30 -1.93
C VAL A 87 -3.78 5.06 -2.09
N PRO A 88 -4.62 6.07 -1.81
CA PRO A 88 -6.07 5.91 -1.87
C PRO A 88 -6.57 5.61 -3.29
N GLY A 89 -7.59 4.76 -3.40
CA GLY A 89 -8.14 4.35 -4.69
C GLY A 89 -7.16 3.49 -5.50
N MET A 90 -7.10 3.68 -6.81
CA MET A 90 -6.21 2.92 -7.72
C MET A 90 -5.72 3.83 -8.86
N PRO A 91 -4.78 4.77 -8.58
CA PRO A 91 -4.31 5.70 -9.59
C PRO A 91 -3.48 5.00 -10.68
N ILE A 92 -3.77 5.32 -11.94
CA ILE A 92 -2.99 4.83 -13.10
C ILE A 92 -1.56 5.37 -13.01
N GLY A 93 -0.58 4.50 -13.22
CA GLY A 93 0.85 4.79 -13.07
C GLY A 93 1.44 4.41 -11.71
N SER A 94 0.61 3.96 -10.76
CA SER A 94 1.11 3.33 -9.54
C SER A 94 1.54 1.87 -9.80
N PRO A 95 2.45 1.28 -9.00
CA PRO A 95 2.96 -0.07 -9.28
C PRO A 95 1.84 -1.12 -9.24
N GLY A 96 1.73 -1.92 -10.29
CA GLY A 96 0.62 -2.85 -10.55
C GLY A 96 -0.60 -2.21 -11.23
N MET A 97 -0.58 -0.90 -11.46
CA MET A 97 -1.57 -0.10 -12.20
C MET A 97 -0.91 0.67 -13.35
N GLU A 98 0.13 0.09 -13.96
CA GLU A 98 0.82 0.68 -15.11
C GLU A 98 -0.15 0.89 -16.27
N GLY A 99 -0.04 2.04 -16.93
CA GLY A 99 -0.92 2.36 -18.05
C GLY A 99 -0.63 3.73 -18.66
N THR A 100 -1.27 4.01 -19.79
CA THR A 100 -1.21 5.32 -20.44
C THR A 100 -2.00 6.35 -19.64
N ASN A 101 -1.66 7.63 -19.80
CA ASN A 101 -2.29 8.76 -19.09
C ASN A 101 -2.12 8.73 -17.56
N ALA A 102 -1.00 8.20 -17.08
CA ALA A 102 -0.62 8.29 -15.69
C ALA A 102 -0.60 9.76 -15.21
N LYS A 103 -1.15 10.01 -14.01
CA LYS A 103 -1.21 11.33 -13.41
C LYS A 103 -0.50 11.33 -12.06
N PRO A 104 0.08 12.47 -11.63
CA PRO A 104 0.62 12.58 -10.30
C PRO A 104 -0.39 12.19 -9.22
N TYR A 105 0.09 11.51 -8.19
CA TYR A 105 -0.69 11.07 -7.04
C TYR A 105 0.14 11.18 -5.77
N GLN A 106 -0.51 11.01 -4.62
CA GLN A 106 0.13 11.15 -3.32
C GLN A 106 0.15 9.83 -2.57
N VAL A 107 1.23 9.61 -1.85
CA VAL A 107 1.29 8.67 -0.73
C VAL A 107 0.93 9.45 0.53
N ILE A 108 -0.04 8.95 1.28
CA ILE A 108 -0.58 9.59 2.49
C ILE A 108 -0.18 8.75 3.70
N SER A 109 0.49 9.34 4.69
CA SER A 109 0.71 8.70 5.99
C SER A 109 -0.51 8.88 6.87
N PHE A 110 -0.78 7.91 7.75
CA PHE A 110 -1.83 8.00 8.75
C PHE A 110 -1.42 7.41 10.11
N ASP A 111 -2.05 7.87 11.19
CA ASP A 111 -1.88 7.37 12.55
C ASP A 111 -3.16 6.75 13.13
N ASP A 112 -3.08 6.18 14.34
CA ASP A 112 -4.18 5.52 15.05
C ASP A 112 -5.32 6.48 15.44
N SER A 113 -5.04 7.79 15.45
CA SER A 113 -6.06 8.83 15.66
C SER A 113 -6.80 9.19 14.36
N GLY A 114 -6.39 8.61 13.23
CA GLY A 114 -6.93 8.90 11.91
C GLY A 114 -6.40 10.19 11.29
N ASN A 115 -5.36 10.80 11.86
CA ASN A 115 -4.73 11.97 11.24
C ASN A 115 -4.02 11.52 9.96
N ALA A 116 -4.24 12.25 8.87
CA ALA A 116 -3.63 11.95 7.58
C ALA A 116 -2.79 13.13 7.09
N ARG A 117 -1.62 12.85 6.51
CA ARG A 117 -0.71 13.86 5.94
C ARG A 117 -0.05 13.35 4.68
N VAL A 118 0.32 14.25 3.78
CA VAL A 118 1.11 13.89 2.60
C VAL A 118 2.48 13.38 3.05
N TYR A 119 2.81 12.15 2.65
CA TYR A 119 4.10 11.50 2.91
C TYR A 119 5.06 11.67 1.72
N ALA A 120 4.53 11.60 0.50
CA ALA A 120 5.26 11.86 -0.73
C ALA A 120 4.31 12.24 -1.88
N ASP A 121 4.75 13.13 -2.75
CA ASP A 121 4.17 13.35 -4.08
C ASP A 121 4.90 12.45 -5.09
N ILE A 122 4.13 11.75 -5.92
CA ILE A 122 4.64 10.82 -6.94
C ILE A 122 4.29 11.35 -8.32
N ASP A 123 5.30 11.59 -9.15
CA ASP A 123 5.12 11.74 -10.59
C ASP A 123 5.42 10.38 -11.25
N PRO A 124 4.43 9.72 -11.87
CA PRO A 124 4.60 8.42 -12.51
C PRO A 124 5.28 8.47 -13.90
N ARG A 125 5.83 9.63 -14.29
CA ARG A 125 6.51 9.87 -15.58
C ARG A 125 8.03 9.73 -15.49
#